data_AF-A0A2N1NL85-F1
#
_entry.id   AF-A0A2N1NL85-F1
#
_cell.length_a   1.000
_cell.length_b   1.000
_cell.length_c   1.000
_cell.angle_alpha   90.00
_cell.angle_beta   90.00
_cell.angle_gamma   90.00
#
_symmetry.space_group_name_H-M   'P 1'
#
loop_
_entity.id
_entity.type
_entity.pdbx_description
1 polymer ?
#
loop_
_entity_poly.entity_id
_entity_poly.type
_entity_poly.pdbx_seq_one_letter_code
_entity_poly.pdbx_strand_id
1 'polypeptide(L)'
;MKKILGTPKKFSKGNNMHPGDVPNKLKGLSEIEEMLISQVFTVMTVYQLYGRQNDYRGHVINFPQDFQGLMKQLLRDLTSLDVFVVWQQSSNNSMVFRDFTV
;
A
#
# COMPACT_ATOMS: atom_id res chain seq x y z
N MET A 1 39.89 -11.77 10.14
CA MET A 1 38.90 -11.52 9.07
C MET A 1 37.78 -10.65 9.61
N LYS A 2 37.59 -9.44 9.07
CA LYS A 2 36.55 -8.50 9.49
C LYS A 2 35.23 -9.02 8.89
N LYS A 3 34.29 -9.53 9.71
CA LYS A 3 32.93 -9.86 9.24
C LYS A 3 32.35 -8.58 8.65
N ILE A 4 32.17 -8.54 7.33
CA ILE A 4 31.30 -7.53 6.71
C ILE A 4 29.92 -7.85 7.27
N LEU A 5 29.46 -7.02 8.20
CA LEU A 5 28.12 -7.14 8.76
C LEU A 5 27.18 -6.95 7.57
N GLY A 6 26.63 -8.06 7.07
CA GLY A 6 25.75 -8.05 5.90
C GLY A 6 24.63 -7.04 6.12
N THR A 7 24.23 -6.36 5.04
CA THR A 7 23.14 -5.39 5.07
C THR A 7 21.95 -6.02 5.79
N PRO A 8 21.44 -5.39 6.86
CA PRO A 8 20.36 -5.99 7.64
C PRO A 8 19.15 -6.19 6.74
N LYS A 9 18.53 -7.38 6.84
CA LYS A 9 17.33 -7.72 6.07
C LYS A 9 16.26 -6.65 6.28
N LYS A 10 15.54 -6.26 5.20
CA LYS A 10 14.40 -5.33 5.30
C LYS A 10 13.41 -5.82 6.37
N PHE A 11 12.89 -4.89 7.18
CA PHE A 11 11.91 -5.14 8.25
C PHE A 11 12.36 -6.20 9.28
N SER A 12 13.62 -6.15 9.71
CA SER A 12 14.17 -7.11 10.66
C SER A 12 14.50 -6.48 12.01
N LYS A 13 14.73 -7.32 13.02
CA LYS A 13 15.21 -6.82 14.32
C LYS A 13 16.59 -6.16 14.18
N GLY A 14 17.41 -6.61 13.22
CA GLY A 14 18.75 -6.09 12.97
C GLY A 14 18.80 -4.67 12.41
N ASN A 15 17.69 -4.12 11.90
CA ASN A 15 17.57 -2.71 11.51
C ASN A 15 16.49 -1.95 12.30
N ASN A 16 16.01 -2.48 13.43
CA ASN A 16 14.95 -1.89 14.24
C ASN A 16 13.65 -1.58 13.47
N MET A 17 13.43 -2.23 12.32
CA MET A 17 12.23 -2.08 11.49
C MET A 17 11.32 -3.30 11.58
N HIS A 18 11.53 -4.17 12.58
CA HIS A 18 10.65 -5.32 12.81
C HIS A 18 9.30 -4.83 13.34
N PRO A 19 8.17 -5.05 12.63
CA PRO A 19 6.87 -4.52 13.03
C PRO A 19 6.29 -5.21 14.28
N GLY A 20 6.87 -6.34 14.69
CA GLY A 20 6.35 -7.16 15.78
C GLY A 20 5.33 -8.17 15.28
N ASP A 21 4.64 -8.83 16.20
CA ASP A 21 3.57 -9.76 15.85
C ASP A 21 2.28 -8.98 15.55
N VAL A 22 1.63 -9.33 14.43
CA VAL A 22 0.37 -8.70 14.03
C VAL A 22 -0.75 -9.13 14.99
N PRO A 23 -1.44 -8.19 15.67
CA PRO A 23 -2.57 -8.50 16.54
C PRO A 23 -3.69 -9.23 15.81
N ASN A 24 -4.40 -10.14 16.48
CA ASN A 24 -5.47 -10.94 15.85
C ASN A 24 -6.55 -10.10 15.15
N LYS A 25 -6.85 -8.90 15.67
CA LYS A 25 -7.85 -7.98 15.09
C LYS A 25 -7.40 -7.29 13.81
N LEU A 26 -6.10 -7.32 13.51
CA LEU A 26 -5.50 -6.72 12.31
C LEU A 26 -5.05 -7.79 11.31
N LYS A 27 -5.41 -9.05 11.53
CA LYS A 27 -5.11 -10.14 10.58
C LYS A 27 -6.19 -10.19 9.51
N GLY A 28 -5.77 -10.37 8.26
CA GLY A 28 -6.68 -10.59 7.14
C GLY A 28 -7.41 -9.34 6.66
N LEU A 29 -6.86 -8.15 6.91
CA LEU A 29 -7.33 -6.92 6.28
C LEU A 29 -7.01 -6.96 4.79
N SER A 30 -7.93 -6.45 3.97
CA SER A 30 -7.66 -6.14 2.57
C SER A 30 -6.71 -4.97 2.43
N GLU A 31 -6.05 -4.82 1.28
CA GLU A 31 -5.15 -3.69 1.01
C GLU A 31 -5.84 -2.33 1.24
N ILE A 32 -7.13 -2.22 0.88
CA ILE A 32 -7.91 -1.00 1.09
C ILE A 32 -8.13 -0.73 2.58
N GLU A 33 -8.47 -1.76 3.37
CA GLU A 33 -8.64 -1.61 4.81
C GLU A 33 -7.33 -1.24 5.50
N GLU A 34 -6.21 -1.85 5.10
CA GLU A 34 -4.88 -1.47 5.58
C GLU A 34 -4.56 -0.01 5.26
N MET A 35 -4.90 0.46 4.05
CA MET A 35 -4.75 1.87 3.67
C MET A 35 -5.64 2.80 4.49
N LEU A 36 -6.88 2.40 4.78
CA LEU A 36 -7.82 3.21 5.57
C LEU A 36 -7.38 3.40 7.02
N ILE A 37 -6.78 2.39 7.63
CA ILE A 37 -6.28 2.45 9.02
C ILE A 37 -4.83 2.96 9.11
N SER A 38 -4.17 3.21 7.97
CA SER A 38 -2.82 3.77 7.94
C SER A 38 -2.80 5.12 8.64
N GLN A 39 -1.73 5.39 9.39
CA GLN A 39 -1.50 6.73 9.97
C GLN A 39 -0.98 7.72 8.93
N VAL A 40 -0.51 7.22 7.78
CA VAL A 40 0.11 8.00 6.73
C VAL A 40 -0.58 7.71 5.41
N PHE A 41 -1.11 8.76 4.78
CA PHE A 41 -1.64 8.73 3.43
C PHE A 41 -0.54 9.14 2.45
N THR A 42 -0.09 8.17 1.64
CA THR A 42 1.02 8.37 0.70
C THR A 42 0.48 8.73 -0.69
N VAL A 43 0.98 9.82 -1.26
CA VAL A 43 0.74 10.19 -2.66
C VAL A 43 2.04 10.00 -3.45
N MET A 44 1.96 9.18 -4.50
CA MET A 44 3.08 8.93 -5.42
C MET A 44 2.60 8.75 -6.86
N THR A 45 3.47 9.13 -7.80
CA THR A 45 3.22 8.91 -9.23
C THR A 45 3.90 7.63 -9.68
N VAL A 46 3.09 6.64 -10.03
CA VAL A 46 3.54 5.34 -10.58
C VAL A 46 3.16 5.27 -12.05
N TYR A 47 4.06 4.76 -12.88
CA TYR A 47 3.82 4.49 -14.30
C TYR A 47 4.22 3.06 -14.64
N GLN A 48 3.58 2.53 -15.68
CA GLN A 48 3.91 1.22 -16.22
C GLN A 48 4.96 1.35 -17.32
N LEU A 49 6.10 0.70 -17.13
CA LEU A 49 7.13 0.53 -18.12
C LEU A 49 6.79 -0.59 -19.12
N TYR A 50 7.47 -0.60 -20.25
CA TYR A 50 7.40 -1.71 -21.21
C TYR A 50 7.69 -3.05 -20.51
N GLY A 51 6.82 -4.04 -20.72
CA GLY A 51 6.95 -5.35 -20.09
C GLY A 51 6.25 -5.51 -18.73
N ARG A 52 5.28 -4.64 -18.40
CA ARG A 52 4.48 -4.68 -17.14
C ARG A 52 5.24 -4.44 -15.84
N GLN A 53 6.44 -3.88 -15.94
CA GLN A 53 7.12 -3.39 -14.75
C GLN A 53 6.50 -2.06 -14.33
N ASN A 54 6.34 -1.83 -13.04
CA ASN A 54 5.90 -0.55 -12.51
C ASN A 54 7.13 0.20 -12.00
N ASP A 55 7.20 1.50 -12.28
CA ASP A 55 8.26 2.40 -11.82
C ASP A 55 7.63 3.71 -11.34
N TYR A 56 8.37 4.49 -10.56
CA TYR A 56 7.86 5.72 -9.94
C TYR A 56 8.79 6.89 -10.20
N ARG A 57 8.21 8.09 -10.36
CA ARG A 57 8.97 9.32 -10.63
C ARG A 57 8.40 10.50 -9.87
N GLY A 58 9.29 11.42 -9.53
CA GLY A 58 8.95 12.62 -8.79
C GLY A 58 9.01 12.39 -7.28
N HIS A 59 8.28 13.23 -6.54
CA HIS A 59 8.28 13.20 -5.09
C HIS A 59 7.20 12.26 -4.56
N VAL A 60 7.55 11.45 -3.57
CA VAL A 60 6.60 10.74 -2.72
C VAL A 60 6.29 11.66 -1.54
N ILE A 61 5.01 11.98 -1.35
CA ILE A 61 4.57 12.88 -0.28
C ILE A 61 3.69 12.09 0.69
N ASN A 62 4.03 12.18 1.96
CA ASN A 62 3.34 11.51 3.05
C ASN A 62 2.54 12.53 3.86
N PHE A 63 1.22 12.38 3.88
CA PHE A 63 0.33 13.19 4.70
C PHE A 63 -0.06 12.44 5.97
N PRO A 64 -0.05 13.08 7.15
CA PRO A 64 -0.67 12.47 8.32
C PRO A 64 -2.16 12.30 8.07
N GLN A 65 -2.68 11.11 8.27
CA GLN A 65 -4.11 10.81 8.10
C GLN A 65 -4.84 11.10 9.40
N ASP A 66 -5.90 11.92 9.34
CA ASP A 66 -6.79 12.11 10.49
C ASP A 66 -7.70 10.89 10.62
N PHE A 67 -7.19 9.85 11.28
CA PHE A 67 -7.95 8.63 11.52
C PHE A 67 -9.21 8.89 12.35
N GLN A 68 -9.17 9.84 13.30
CA GLN A 68 -10.35 10.12 14.13
C GLN A 68 -11.44 10.85 13.36
N GLY A 69 -11.08 11.84 12.54
CA GLY A 69 -11.99 12.49 11.61
C GLY A 69 -12.54 11.51 10.58
N LEU A 70 -11.68 10.67 10.01
CA LEU A 70 -12.05 9.63 9.07
C LEU A 70 -13.05 8.64 9.68
N MET A 71 -12.82 8.13 10.89
CA MET A 71 -13.75 7.22 11.57
C MET A 71 -15.08 7.89 11.98
N LYS A 72 -15.10 9.21 12.16
CA LYS A 72 -16.34 9.97 12.38
C LYS A 72 -17.13 10.18 11.09
N GLN A 73 -16.44 10.32 9.96
CA GLN A 73 -17.02 10.58 8.64
C GLN A 73 -17.34 9.31 7.87
N LEU A 74 -16.62 8.22 8.09
CA LEU A 74 -16.94 6.91 7.54
C LEU A 74 -18.38 6.61 7.95
N LEU A 75 -19.25 6.42 6.95
CA LEU A 75 -20.52 5.76 7.21
C LEU A 75 -20.17 4.46 7.95
N ARG A 76 -20.86 4.19 9.05
CA ARG A 76 -20.63 3.03 9.93
C ARG A 76 -20.72 1.68 9.20
N ASP A 77 -21.07 1.72 7.92
CA ASP A 77 -21.12 0.62 7.00
C ASP A 77 -20.03 0.78 5.91
N LEU A 78 -18.94 0.04 6.08
CA LEU A 78 -17.84 -0.03 5.10
C LEU A 78 -18.31 -0.56 3.73
N THR A 79 -19.44 -1.26 3.65
CA THR A 79 -20.00 -1.73 2.37
C THR A 79 -20.63 -0.61 1.54
N SER A 80 -20.89 0.56 2.16
CA SER A 80 -21.43 1.77 1.51
C SER A 80 -20.36 2.79 1.10
N LEU A 81 -19.08 2.46 1.28
CA LEU A 81 -17.99 3.37 0.94
C LEU A 81 -17.89 3.50 -0.58
N ASP A 82 -18.13 4.69 -1.11
CA ASP A 82 -17.93 5.02 -2.53
C ASP A 82 -16.43 5.02 -2.86
N VAL A 83 -15.83 3.83 -3.02
CA VAL A 83 -14.44 3.67 -3.43
C VAL A 83 -14.36 3.81 -4.95
N PHE A 84 -13.86 4.95 -5.43
CA PHE A 84 -13.63 5.18 -6.85
C PHE A 84 -12.21 4.78 -7.23
N VAL A 85 -12.04 3.57 -7.76
CA VAL A 85 -10.76 3.09 -8.31
C VAL A 85 -10.68 3.45 -9.80
N VAL A 86 -9.83 4.42 -10.15
CA VAL A 86 -9.61 4.82 -11.54
C VAL A 86 -8.45 4.04 -12.14
N TRP A 87 -8.74 3.25 -13.17
CA TRP A 87 -7.74 2.61 -14.01
C TRP A 87 -7.55 3.42 -15.29
N GLN A 88 -6.32 3.85 -15.59
CA GLN A 88 -6.03 4.42 -16.90
C GLN A 88 -5.88 3.29 -17.92
N GLN A 89 -6.83 3.19 -18.86
CA GLN A 89 -6.77 2.22 -19.95
C GLN A 89 -5.74 2.68 -20.99
N SER A 90 -4.55 2.08 -20.99
CA SER A 90 -3.62 2.19 -22.10
C SER A 90 -4.23 1.49 -23.33
N SER A 91 -4.36 2.22 -24.43
CA SER A 91 -4.90 1.69 -25.67
C SER A 91 -3.95 0.63 -26.26
N ASN A 92 -4.53 -0.52 -26.60
CA ASN A 92 -3.99 -1.65 -27.38
C ASN A 92 -3.03 -2.61 -26.65
N ASN A 93 -3.57 -3.59 -25.91
CA ASN A 93 -3.47 -5.01 -26.29
C ASN A 93 -4.30 -5.89 -25.33
N SER A 94 -5.34 -6.53 -25.85
CA SER A 94 -6.41 -7.23 -25.12
C SER A 94 -6.05 -8.63 -24.60
N MET A 95 -4.85 -8.85 -24.03
CA MET A 95 -4.48 -10.24 -23.72
C MET A 95 -3.55 -10.52 -22.55
N VAL A 96 -3.34 -9.58 -21.60
CA VAL A 96 -3.09 -10.08 -20.24
C VAL A 96 -3.61 -9.10 -19.20
N PHE A 97 -4.86 -9.34 -18.84
CA PHE A 97 -5.39 -9.05 -17.53
C PHE A 97 -5.34 -10.37 -16.76
N ARG A 98 -4.68 -10.35 -15.61
CA ARG A 98 -5.01 -11.29 -14.54
C ARG A 98 -5.78 -10.45 -13.55
N ASP A 99 -7.00 -10.87 -13.26
CA ASP A 99 -7.76 -10.34 -12.15
C ASP A 99 -6.91 -10.54 -10.89
N PHE A 100 -6.68 -9.47 -10.12
CA PHE A 100 -6.34 -9.66 -8.73
C PHE A 100 -7.64 -10.03 -8.04
N THR A 101 -7.89 -11.34 -7.96
CA THR A 101 -9.01 -11.87 -7.20
C THR A 101 -8.66 -11.70 -5.73
N VAL A 102 -9.47 -10.88 -5.04
CA VAL A 102 -9.54 -10.82 -3.57
C VAL A 102 -10.44 -11.96 -3.10
#